data_AF-A0A7T8FKA4-F1
#
_entry.id   AF-A0A7T8FKA4-F1
#
_cell.length_a   1.000
_cell.length_b   1.000
_cell.length_c   1.000
_cell.angle_alpha   90.00
_cell.angle_beta   90.00
_cell.angle_gamma   90.00
#
_symmetry.space_group_name_H-M   'P 1'
#
loop_
_entity.id
_entity.type
_entity.pdbx_description
1 polymer ?
#
loop_
_entity_poly.entity_id
_entity_poly.type
_entity_poly.pdbx_seq_one_letter_code
_entity_poly.pdbx_strand_id
1 'polypeptide(L)'
;MTTITKERLLKIQHWRETYGAGSNVILPAEEAEELARIALASLEAKPVAWECGENIILFNPDTVEAYAKRVEISPKPLYAAPPAPVAPEKMNFSTACNFVQINGMAKEDRATLAMRAWNACSSAMLNGGKS
;
A
#
# COMPACT_ATOMS: atom_id res chain seq x y z
N MET A 1 -7.56 17.21 -21.25
CA MET A 1 -7.49 16.10 -20.30
C MET A 1 -7.30 14.83 -21.11
N THR A 2 -6.11 14.25 -21.04
CA THR A 2 -5.73 13.07 -21.82
C THR A 2 -5.98 11.84 -20.95
N THR A 3 -6.81 10.91 -21.41
CA THR A 3 -7.10 9.69 -20.66
C THR A 3 -6.08 8.62 -21.04
N ILE A 4 -5.26 8.18 -20.07
CA ILE A 4 -4.36 7.04 -20.29
C ILE A 4 -5.18 5.75 -20.43
N THR A 5 -4.94 4.99 -21.51
CA THR A 5 -5.70 3.76 -21.76
C THR A 5 -5.09 2.56 -21.01
N LYS A 6 -5.88 1.50 -20.83
CA LYS A 6 -5.40 0.25 -20.21
C LYS A 6 -4.24 -0.37 -20.98
N GLU A 7 -4.30 -0.33 -22.31
CA GLU A 7 -3.25 -0.85 -23.20
C GLU A 7 -1.95 -0.06 -23.01
N ARG A 8 -2.07 1.27 -22.80
CA ARG A 8 -0.92 2.12 -22.53
C ARG A 8 -0.29 1.80 -21.17
N LEU A 9 -1.11 1.62 -20.13
CA LEU A 9 -0.63 1.20 -18.79
C LEU A 9 0.10 -0.14 -18.83
N LEU A 10 -0.45 -1.14 -19.53
CA LEU A 10 0.20 -2.46 -19.67
C LEU A 10 1.56 -2.35 -20.38
N LYS A 11 1.66 -1.49 -21.41
CA LYS A 11 2.94 -1.24 -22.09
C LYS A 11 3.96 -0.60 -21.16
N ILE A 12 3.54 0.37 -20.34
CA ILE A 12 4.41 1.01 -19.34
C ILE A 12 4.86 -0.01 -18.28
N GLN A 13 3.96 -0.89 -17.84
CA GLN A 13 4.28 -1.95 -16.86
C GLN A 13 5.34 -2.93 -17.40
N HIS A 14 5.23 -3.33 -18.67
CA HIS A 14 6.15 -4.28 -19.30
C HIS A 14 7.55 -3.71 -19.58
N TRP A 15 7.73 -2.38 -19.54
CA TRP A 15 9.05 -1.77 -19.76
C TRP A 15 10.10 -2.21 -18.75
N ARG A 16 9.73 -2.58 -17.52
CA ARG A 16 10.67 -3.16 -16.55
C ARG A 16 11.26 -4.49 -17.03
N GLU A 17 10.49 -5.29 -17.74
CA GLU A 17 10.94 -6.58 -18.31
C GLU A 17 11.78 -6.35 -19.57
N THR A 18 11.43 -5.33 -20.37
CA THR A 18 12.17 -4.99 -21.60
C THR A 18 13.52 -4.32 -21.31
N TYR A 19 13.57 -3.38 -20.37
CA TYR A 19 14.74 -2.52 -20.16
C TYR A 19 15.50 -2.83 -18.86
N GLY A 20 14.92 -3.61 -17.94
CA GLY A 20 15.53 -3.94 -16.65
C GLY A 20 15.31 -2.88 -15.56
N ALA A 21 15.42 -3.29 -14.30
CA ALA A 21 15.05 -2.49 -13.13
C ALA A 21 15.91 -1.24 -12.85
N GLY A 22 17.03 -1.06 -13.57
CA GLY A 22 17.93 0.10 -13.45
C GLY A 22 17.86 1.09 -14.62
N SER A 23 16.96 0.87 -15.58
CA SER A 23 16.84 1.72 -16.77
C SER A 23 15.90 2.90 -16.53
N ASN A 24 16.33 4.08 -16.92
CA ASN A 24 15.49 5.28 -16.91
C ASN A 24 14.53 5.22 -18.10
N VAL A 25 13.23 5.36 -17.82
CA VAL A 25 12.21 5.48 -18.86
C VAL A 25 11.55 6.84 -18.79
N ILE A 26 11.45 7.51 -19.94
CA ILE A 26 10.88 8.87 -20.03
C ILE A 26 9.41 8.74 -20.40
N LEU A 27 8.55 9.28 -19.55
CA LEU A 27 7.12 9.46 -19.81
C LEU A 27 6.85 10.91 -20.25
N PRO A 28 5.95 11.14 -21.21
CA PRO A 28 5.39 12.47 -21.45
C PRO A 28 4.82 13.06 -20.16
N ALA A 29 4.97 14.37 -19.97
CA ALA A 29 4.52 15.06 -18.76
C ALA A 29 3.03 14.81 -18.46
N GLU A 30 2.19 14.81 -19.50
CA GLU A 30 0.76 14.55 -19.39
C GLU A 30 0.44 13.13 -18.90
N GLU A 31 1.20 12.11 -19.36
CA GLU A 31 1.02 10.73 -18.90
C GLU A 31 1.45 10.58 -17.43
N ALA A 32 2.54 11.24 -17.04
CA ALA A 32 3.04 11.22 -15.67
C ALA A 32 2.08 11.92 -14.70
N GLU A 33 1.52 13.07 -15.08
CA GLU A 33 0.52 13.80 -14.30
C GLU A 33 -0.75 12.97 -14.09
N GLU A 34 -1.27 12.35 -15.15
CA GLU A 34 -2.48 11.53 -15.06
C GLU A 34 -2.26 10.26 -14.23
N LEU A 35 -1.09 9.63 -14.34
CA LEU A 35 -0.69 8.51 -13.48
C LEU A 35 -0.63 8.93 -12.01
N ALA A 36 -0.04 10.08 -11.70
CA ALA A 36 0.03 10.60 -10.34
C ALA A 36 -1.37 10.90 -9.78
N ARG A 37 -2.26 11.49 -10.59
CA ARG A 37 -3.65 11.76 -10.21
C ARG A 37 -4.43 10.48 -9.91
N ILE A 38 -4.30 9.45 -10.75
CA ILE A 38 -4.96 8.15 -10.55
C ILE A 38 -4.42 7.45 -9.30
N ALA A 39 -3.09 7.44 -9.12
CA ALA A 39 -2.46 6.84 -7.95
C ALA A 39 -2.90 7.53 -6.66
N LEU A 40 -2.94 8.86 -6.65
CA LEU A 40 -3.42 9.64 -5.50
C LEU A 40 -4.88 9.33 -5.18
N ALA A 41 -5.76 9.34 -6.19
CA ALA A 41 -7.17 8.99 -6.01
C ALA A 41 -7.36 7.56 -5.48
N SER A 42 -6.50 6.62 -5.87
CA SER A 42 -6.52 5.25 -5.35
C SER A 42 -6.05 5.15 -3.89
N LEU A 43 -5.11 6.01 -3.47
CA LEU A 43 -4.64 6.07 -2.07
C LEU A 43 -5.67 6.74 -1.15
N GLU A 44 -6.43 7.70 -1.67
CA GLU A 44 -7.47 8.44 -0.94
C GLU A 44 -8.86 7.81 -1.07
N ALA A 45 -8.96 6.62 -1.69
CA ALA A 45 -10.24 5.94 -1.92
C ALA A 45 -10.97 5.67 -0.60
N LYS A 46 -12.24 6.07 -0.53
CA LYS A 46 -13.11 5.78 0.61
C LYS A 46 -13.85 4.46 0.39
N PRO A 47 -14.20 3.72 1.46
CA PRO A 47 -15.03 2.53 1.35
C PRO A 47 -16.38 2.86 0.70
N VAL A 48 -16.86 1.99 -0.19
CA VAL A 48 -18.18 2.10 -0.82
C VAL A 48 -19.25 1.31 -0.06
N ALA A 49 -18.83 0.33 0.73
CA ALA A 49 -19.68 -0.49 1.59
C ALA A 49 -18.87 -1.02 2.78
N TRP A 50 -19.56 -1.63 3.73
CA TRP A 50 -18.94 -2.23 4.90
C TRP A 50 -19.54 -3.61 5.19
N GLU A 51 -18.69 -4.58 5.47
CA GLU A 51 -19.06 -5.91 5.93
C GLU A 51 -19.14 -5.88 7.47
N CYS A 52 -20.31 -6.19 8.03
CA CYS A 52 -20.56 -6.23 9.48
C CYS A 52 -21.20 -7.59 9.83
N GLY A 53 -20.39 -8.56 10.23
CA GLY A 53 -20.85 -9.93 10.45
C GLY A 53 -21.26 -10.57 9.12
N GLU A 54 -22.50 -11.08 9.02
CA GLU A 54 -23.04 -11.67 7.78
C GLU A 54 -23.71 -10.64 6.85
N ASN A 55 -23.80 -9.37 7.26
CA ASN A 55 -24.48 -8.33 6.49
C ASN A 55 -23.50 -7.41 5.76
N ILE A 56 -23.82 -7.08 4.51
CA ILE A 56 -23.19 -5.96 3.79
C ILE A 56 -24.08 -4.74 3.95
N ILE A 57 -23.49 -3.67 4.46
CA ILE A 57 -24.24 -2.44 4.72
C ILE A 57 -23.63 -1.25 3.97
N LEU A 58 -24.51 -0.49 3.32
CA LEU A 58 -24.19 0.74 2.60
C LEU A 58 -24.44 1.91 3.55
N PHE A 59 -23.46 2.22 4.37
CA PHE A 59 -23.52 3.27 5.38
C PHE A 59 -22.33 4.22 5.26
N ASN A 60 -22.52 5.48 5.66
CA ASN A 60 -21.41 6.41 5.88
C ASN A 60 -20.58 5.92 7.08
N PRO A 61 -19.23 6.01 7.09
CA PRO A 61 -18.35 5.59 8.20
C PRO A 61 -18.91 5.81 9.61
N ASP A 62 -19.44 7.00 9.91
CA ASP A 62 -19.99 7.34 11.23
C ASP A 62 -21.14 6.40 11.67
N THR A 63 -22.00 6.05 10.71
CA THR A 63 -23.14 5.15 10.95
C THR A 63 -22.71 3.68 11.07
N VAL A 64 -21.63 3.29 10.40
CA VAL A 64 -21.03 1.96 10.51
C VAL A 64 -20.41 1.77 11.88
N GLU A 65 -19.64 2.73 12.36
CA GLU A 65 -19.01 2.67 13.69
C GLU A 65 -20.07 2.61 14.81
N ALA A 66 -21.12 3.41 14.70
CA ALA A 66 -22.23 3.39 15.66
C ALA A 66 -22.96 2.04 15.67
N TYR A 67 -23.18 1.42 14.50
CA TYR A 67 -23.76 0.08 14.40
C TYR A 67 -22.81 -0.97 14.99
N ALA A 68 -21.57 -1.02 14.52
CA ALA A 68 -20.50 -1.91 14.97
C ALA A 68 -20.35 -1.93 16.49
N LYS A 69 -20.37 -0.74 17.13
CA LYS A 69 -20.28 -0.62 18.59
C LYS A 69 -21.49 -1.17 19.32
N ARG A 70 -22.71 -1.07 18.74
CA ARG A 70 -23.94 -1.60 19.35
C ARG A 70 -24.02 -3.12 19.27
N VAL A 71 -23.53 -3.71 18.19
CA VAL A 71 -23.58 -5.16 17.97
C VAL A 71 -22.26 -5.88 18.29
N GLU A 72 -21.26 -5.15 18.78
CA GLU A 72 -19.91 -5.65 19.10
C GLU A 72 -19.22 -6.36 17.93
N ILE A 73 -19.35 -5.80 16.72
CA ILE A 73 -18.74 -6.34 15.50
C ILE A 73 -17.65 -5.39 15.00
N SER A 74 -16.54 -5.94 14.50
CA SER A 74 -15.53 -5.15 13.78
C SER A 74 -15.96 -4.98 12.32
N PRO A 75 -16.24 -3.76 11.85
CA PRO A 75 -16.66 -3.53 10.48
C PRO A 75 -15.44 -3.61 9.55
N LYS A 76 -15.59 -4.29 8.42
CA LYS A 76 -14.54 -4.40 7.40
C LYS A 76 -14.92 -3.55 6.18
N PRO A 77 -14.08 -2.59 5.78
CA PRO A 77 -14.39 -1.73 4.64
C PRO A 77 -14.29 -2.51 3.33
N LEU A 78 -15.23 -2.24 2.42
CA LEU A 78 -15.28 -2.75 1.06
C LEU A 78 -15.08 -1.59 0.09
N TYR A 79 -14.13 -1.72 -0.83
CA TYR A 79 -13.77 -0.69 -1.80
C TYR A 79 -14.13 -1.17 -3.21
N ALA A 80 -14.55 -0.25 -4.09
CA ALA A 80 -14.78 -0.58 -5.50
C ALA A 80 -13.48 -1.01 -6.20
N ALA A 81 -12.36 -0.39 -5.82
CA ALA A 81 -11.01 -0.83 -6.13
C ALA A 81 -10.23 -0.84 -4.81
N PRO A 82 -9.64 -1.98 -4.39
CA PRO A 82 -8.82 -2.02 -3.19
C PRO A 82 -7.68 -1.00 -3.29
N PRO A 83 -7.41 -0.20 -2.24
CA PRO A 83 -6.22 0.65 -2.21
C PRO A 83 -4.98 -0.22 -2.39
N ALA A 84 -3.98 0.31 -3.09
CA ALA A 84 -2.73 -0.41 -3.33
C ALA A 84 -2.14 -0.90 -1.99
N PRO A 85 -1.72 -2.17 -1.88
CA PRO A 85 -1.11 -2.66 -0.65
C PRO A 85 0.11 -1.81 -0.31
N VAL A 86 0.11 -1.19 0.88
CA VAL A 86 1.27 -0.46 1.41
C VAL A 86 2.27 -1.43 2.07
N ALA A 87 1.99 -2.73 2.05
CA ALA A 87 2.86 -3.74 2.61
C ALA A 87 4.14 -3.88 1.76
N PRO A 88 5.33 -3.82 2.37
CA PRO A 88 6.58 -4.05 1.65
C PRO A 88 6.64 -5.49 1.11
N GLU A 89 7.34 -5.66 -0.01
CA GLU A 89 7.63 -6.99 -0.57
C GLU A 89 8.32 -7.89 0.46
N LYS A 90 8.18 -9.22 0.29
CA LYS A 90 8.86 -10.19 1.16
C LYS A 90 10.37 -9.92 1.16
N MET A 91 10.89 -9.57 2.32
CA MET A 91 12.32 -9.38 2.54
C MET A 91 13.07 -10.68 2.26
N ASN A 92 14.05 -10.64 1.38
CA ASN A 92 14.95 -11.76 1.16
C ASN A 92 16.06 -11.78 2.24
N PHE A 93 16.76 -12.91 2.36
CA PHE A 93 17.80 -13.11 3.38
C PHE A 93 18.92 -12.06 3.31
N SER A 94 19.36 -11.70 2.09
CA SER A 94 20.42 -10.71 1.90
C SER A 94 19.99 -9.32 2.38
N THR A 95 18.77 -8.89 2.04
CA THR A 95 18.18 -7.63 2.52
C THR A 95 18.04 -7.62 4.04
N ALA A 96 17.67 -8.76 4.64
CA ALA A 96 17.59 -8.88 6.10
C ALA A 96 18.97 -8.71 6.77
N CYS A 97 20.01 -9.36 6.23
CA CYS A 97 21.38 -9.21 6.74
C CYS A 97 21.88 -7.75 6.63
N ASN A 98 21.62 -7.09 5.50
CA ASN A 98 22.00 -5.68 5.32
C ASN A 98 21.28 -4.75 6.30
N PHE A 99 19.99 -4.98 6.54
CA PHE A 99 19.22 -4.21 7.53
C PHE A 99 19.83 -4.32 8.93
N VAL A 100 20.24 -5.52 9.35
CA VAL A 100 20.91 -5.75 10.64
C VAL A 100 22.22 -4.97 10.73
N GLN A 101 23.04 -5.02 9.68
CA GLN A 101 24.35 -4.38 9.65
C GLN A 101 24.26 -2.86 9.67
N ILE A 102 23.42 -2.26 8.82
CA ILE A 102 23.28 -0.80 8.68
C ILE A 102 22.77 -0.17 9.98
N ASN A 103 21.86 -0.85 10.67
CA ASN A 103 21.26 -0.32 11.90
C ASN A 103 22.03 -0.72 13.17
N GLY A 104 23.23 -1.32 13.04
CA GLY A 104 24.07 -1.68 14.18
C GLY A 104 23.48 -2.77 15.10
N MET A 105 22.52 -3.55 14.61
CA MET A 105 21.78 -4.55 15.41
C MET A 105 22.48 -5.92 15.45
N ALA A 106 23.74 -6.01 15.02
CA ALA A 106 24.46 -7.28 14.89
C ALA A 106 24.66 -8.04 16.22
N LYS A 107 24.52 -7.35 17.36
CA LYS A 107 24.67 -7.93 18.71
C LYS A 107 23.35 -8.14 19.44
N GLU A 108 22.22 -7.83 18.80
CA GLU A 108 20.91 -8.01 19.41
C GLU A 108 20.47 -9.48 19.35
N ASP A 109 19.70 -9.90 20.35
CA ASP A 109 19.04 -11.19 20.30
C ASP A 109 17.93 -11.20 19.24
N ARG A 110 17.53 -12.40 18.82
CA ARG A 110 16.58 -12.59 17.73
C ARG A 110 15.21 -11.95 18.02
N ALA A 111 14.76 -11.94 19.27
CA ALA A 111 13.45 -11.40 19.63
C ALA A 111 13.46 -9.87 19.55
N THR A 112 14.51 -9.22 20.07
CA THR A 112 14.68 -7.76 19.97
C THR A 112 14.80 -7.32 18.53
N LEU A 113 15.59 -8.04 17.71
CA LEU A 113 15.73 -7.73 16.29
C LEU A 113 14.41 -7.82 15.53
N ALA A 114 13.63 -8.90 15.75
CA ALA A 114 12.33 -9.09 15.10
C ALA A 114 11.33 -7.98 15.51
N MET A 115 11.29 -7.62 16.79
CA MET A 115 10.44 -6.54 17.30
C MET A 115 10.81 -5.18 16.66
N ARG A 116 12.10 -4.83 16.61
CA ARG A 116 12.55 -3.55 16.03
C ARG A 116 12.27 -3.47 14.53
N ALA A 117 12.55 -4.54 13.79
CA ALA A 117 12.25 -4.63 12.36
C ALA A 117 10.74 -4.49 12.09
N TRP A 118 9.91 -5.18 12.87
CA TRP A 118 8.45 -5.09 12.77
C TRP A 118 7.93 -3.67 13.08
N ASN A 119 8.39 -3.06 14.17
CA ASN A 119 7.94 -1.73 14.58
C ASN A 119 8.37 -0.64 13.58
N ALA A 120 9.57 -0.75 13.01
CA ALA A 120 10.04 0.16 11.96
C ALA A 120 9.20 0.02 10.68
N CYS A 121 8.94 -1.22 10.25
CA CYS A 121 8.07 -1.52 9.11
C CYS A 121 6.64 -1.00 9.33
N SER A 122 6.04 -1.29 10.48
CA SER A 122 4.70 -0.85 10.84
C SER A 122 4.60 0.68 10.89
N SER A 123 5.59 1.36 11.49
CA SER A 123 5.63 2.82 11.54
C SER A 123 5.75 3.43 10.15
N ALA A 124 6.58 2.86 9.27
CA ALA A 124 6.72 3.33 7.89
C ALA A 124 5.41 3.16 7.08
N MET A 125 4.72 2.03 7.25
CA MET A 125 3.42 1.78 6.63
C MET A 125 2.34 2.75 7.13
N LEU A 126 2.32 3.06 8.43
CA LEU A 126 1.34 3.99 9.02
C LEU A 126 1.60 5.46 8.66
N ASN A 127 2.87 5.85 8.47
CA ASN A 127 3.25 7.22 8.13
C ASN A 127 3.32 7.49 6.62
N GLY A 128 2.94 6.53 5.77
CA GLY A 128 2.89 6.70 4.31
C GLY A 128 4.24 7.02 3.67
N GLY A 129 5.35 6.53 4.23
CA GLY A 129 6.68 6.72 3.65
C GLY A 129 7.20 8.16 3.62
N LYS A 130 6.68 9.07 4.46
CA LYS A 130 7.26 10.41 4.64
C LYS A 130 8.58 10.30 5.42
N SER A 131 9.68 10.13 4.68
CA SER A 131 11.05 10.37 5.14
C SER A 131 11.57 11.66 4.53
#